data_AF-A0A3C0Y4D1-F1
#
_entry.id   AF-A0A3C0Y4D1-F1
#
_cell.length_a   1.000
_cell.length_b   1.000
_cell.length_c   1.000
_cell.angle_alpha   90.00
_cell.angle_beta   90.00
_cell.angle_gamma   90.00
#
_symmetry.space_group_name_H-M   'P 1'
#
loop_
_entity.id
_entity.type
_entity.pdbx_description
1 polymer ?
#
loop_
_entity_poly.entity_id
_entity_poly.type
_entity_poly.pdbx_seq_one_letter_code
_entity_poly.pdbx_strand_id
1 'polypeptide(L)'
;MQRRDPIPVIDLFAGPGGLCEGFSSIVDGRGDRRFAVKVSIEKDPVAHRTLSLRALYRSFRKGVVPDCYYDYIRGDITREALFAHPDIPKSAIEAASEAKCAELGKTPSETIDKWIKDGLNGASEWVLIGGPPCQAYSLAGRAKMRGADPVAFEGDKRHFLYKEYLRIIKEFGPSVFVMENVKGSSLPIARSNS
;
A
#
# COMPACT_ATOMS: atom_id res chain seq x y z
N MET A 1 -21.91 -7.18 -22.17
CA MET A 1 -21.41 -6.88 -20.81
C MET A 1 -20.57 -5.60 -20.89
N GLN A 2 -21.08 -4.48 -20.35
CA GLN A 2 -20.39 -3.17 -20.43
C GLN A 2 -19.00 -3.26 -19.80
N ARG A 3 -18.02 -2.64 -20.46
CA ARG A 3 -16.64 -2.56 -20.02
C ARG A 3 -16.61 -1.61 -18.82
N ARG A 4 -16.33 -2.14 -17.62
CA ARG A 4 -16.10 -1.31 -16.43
C ARG A 4 -14.60 -1.10 -16.30
N ASP A 5 -14.20 0.13 -16.05
CA ASP A 5 -12.80 0.44 -15.77
C ASP A 5 -12.34 -0.26 -14.48
N PRO A 6 -11.04 -0.59 -14.36
CA PRO A 6 -10.51 -1.19 -13.14
C PRO A 6 -10.74 -0.27 -11.93
N ILE A 7 -11.12 -0.86 -10.81
CA ILE A 7 -11.34 -0.13 -9.55
C ILE A 7 -9.98 0.32 -9.01
N PRO A 8 -9.77 1.63 -8.76
CA PRO A 8 -8.54 2.14 -8.16
C PRO A 8 -8.29 1.58 -6.76
N VAL A 9 -7.03 1.29 -6.46
CA VAL A 9 -6.56 0.88 -5.15
C VAL A 9 -5.48 1.84 -4.66
N ILE A 10 -5.65 2.34 -3.44
CA ILE A 10 -4.66 3.12 -2.70
C ILE A 10 -4.15 2.25 -1.55
N ASP A 11 -2.85 2.01 -1.48
CA ASP A 11 -2.21 1.20 -0.45
C ASP A 11 -1.35 2.07 0.48
N LEU A 12 -1.74 2.14 1.74
CA LEU A 12 -1.01 2.85 2.79
C LEU A 12 -0.24 1.85 3.63
N PHE A 13 1.01 2.16 3.98
CA PHE A 13 1.86 1.22 4.73
C PHE A 13 2.07 -0.08 3.95
N ALA A 14 2.37 0.05 2.66
CA ALA A 14 2.32 -1.04 1.70
C ALA A 14 3.32 -2.18 1.97
N GLY A 15 4.37 -1.92 2.76
CA GLY A 15 5.46 -2.86 3.00
C GLY A 15 6.06 -3.31 1.67
N PRO A 16 6.36 -4.61 1.49
CA PRO A 16 6.81 -5.10 0.20
C PRO A 16 5.67 -5.26 -0.84
N GLY A 17 4.40 -5.07 -0.47
CA GLY A 17 3.26 -5.06 -1.40
C GLY A 17 2.43 -6.33 -1.52
N GLY A 18 2.51 -7.25 -0.55
CA GLY A 18 1.76 -8.52 -0.61
C GLY A 18 0.25 -8.33 -0.78
N LEU A 19 -0.34 -7.34 -0.11
CA LEU A 19 -1.77 -7.03 -0.20
C LEU A 19 -2.15 -6.46 -1.58
N CYS A 20 -1.35 -5.51 -2.09
CA CYS A 20 -1.47 -4.99 -3.46
C CYS A 20 -1.44 -6.08 -4.54
N GLU A 21 -0.52 -7.05 -4.41
CA GLU A 21 -0.40 -8.16 -5.36
C GLU A 21 -1.65 -9.05 -5.32
N GLY A 22 -2.23 -9.28 -4.14
CA GLY A 22 -3.49 -10.01 -3.99
C GLY A 22 -4.62 -9.35 -4.80
N PHE A 23 -4.83 -8.05 -4.64
CA PHE A 23 -5.84 -7.30 -5.41
C PHE A 23 -5.53 -7.29 -6.92
N SER A 24 -4.27 -7.07 -7.29
CA SER A 24 -3.83 -6.99 -8.70
C SER A 24 -3.93 -8.32 -9.45
N SER A 25 -3.99 -9.44 -8.73
CA SER A 25 -4.15 -10.79 -9.31
C SER A 25 -5.57 -11.08 -9.81
N ILE A 26 -6.57 -10.30 -9.38
CA ILE A 26 -7.97 -10.53 -9.73
C ILE A 26 -8.24 -10.01 -11.15
N VAL A 27 -8.62 -10.93 -12.03
CA VAL A 27 -8.99 -10.66 -13.42
C VAL A 27 -10.46 -11.05 -13.67
N ASP A 28 -11.09 -10.46 -14.68
CA ASP A 28 -12.41 -10.92 -15.14
C ASP A 28 -12.31 -12.10 -16.11
N GLY A 29 -13.47 -12.55 -16.62
CA GLY A 29 -13.56 -13.63 -17.60
C GLY A 29 -12.87 -13.34 -18.94
N ARG A 30 -12.36 -12.13 -19.18
CA ARG A 30 -11.54 -11.76 -20.34
C ARG A 30 -10.05 -11.70 -20.03
N GLY A 31 -9.67 -11.84 -18.76
CA GLY A 31 -8.28 -11.71 -18.30
C GLY A 31 -7.86 -10.27 -17.99
N ASP A 32 -8.78 -9.31 -18.03
CA ASP A 32 -8.49 -7.92 -17.67
C ASP A 32 -8.51 -7.74 -16.15
N ARG A 33 -7.55 -6.98 -15.61
CA ARG A 33 -7.46 -6.71 -14.17
C ARG A 33 -8.66 -5.92 -13.69
N ARG A 34 -9.20 -6.32 -12.53
CA ARG A 34 -10.34 -5.64 -11.90
C ARG A 34 -9.96 -4.57 -10.91
N PHE A 35 -8.73 -4.62 -10.41
CA PHE A 35 -8.17 -3.62 -9.53
C PHE A 35 -6.90 -3.04 -10.14
N ALA A 36 -6.77 -1.72 -10.07
CA ALA A 36 -5.57 -1.01 -10.49
C ALA A 36 -4.99 -0.27 -9.30
N VAL A 37 -3.80 -0.69 -8.86
CA VAL A 37 -3.04 0.08 -7.86
C VAL A 37 -2.66 1.41 -8.49
N LYS A 38 -2.92 2.50 -7.76
CA LYS A 38 -2.65 3.88 -8.22
C LYS A 38 -1.63 4.58 -7.36
N VAL A 39 -1.60 4.26 -6.07
CA VAL A 39 -0.64 4.80 -5.11
C VAL A 39 -0.32 3.71 -4.08
N SER A 40 0.95 3.48 -3.83
CA SER A 40 1.43 2.68 -2.70
C SER A 40 2.45 3.49 -1.90
N ILE A 41 2.18 3.75 -0.62
CA ILE A 41 3.08 4.53 0.23
C ILE A 41 3.81 3.59 1.19
N GLU A 42 5.14 3.63 1.11
CA GLU A 42 6.04 2.87 1.99
C GLU A 42 7.22 3.74 2.39
N LYS A 43 7.60 3.70 3.67
CA LYS A 43 8.69 4.51 4.22
C LYS A 43 10.05 3.85 4.09
N ASP A 44 10.08 2.51 4.08
CA ASP A 44 11.32 1.73 4.00
C ASP A 44 11.82 1.71 2.55
N PRO A 45 13.02 2.23 2.27
CA PRO A 45 13.54 2.30 0.91
C PRO A 45 13.73 0.93 0.26
N VAL A 46 13.96 -0.14 1.03
CA VAL A 46 14.16 -1.48 0.50
C VAL A 46 12.83 -2.08 0.03
N ALA A 47 11.80 -1.95 0.86
CA ALA A 47 10.43 -2.33 0.53
C ALA A 47 9.90 -1.50 -0.66
N HIS A 48 10.15 -0.19 -0.69
CA HIS A 48 9.83 0.69 -1.82
C HIS A 48 10.48 0.24 -3.14
N ARG A 49 11.77 -0.14 -3.13
CA ARG A 49 12.44 -0.68 -4.33
C ARG A 49 11.75 -1.94 -4.84
N THR A 50 11.28 -2.78 -3.92
CA THR A 50 10.53 -4.00 -4.26
C THR A 50 9.16 -3.66 -4.85
N LEU A 51 8.40 -2.76 -4.23
CA LEU A 51 7.10 -2.29 -4.70
C LEU A 51 7.15 -1.74 -6.12
N SER A 52 8.08 -0.80 -6.35
CA SER A 52 8.25 -0.16 -7.66
C SER A 52 8.71 -1.15 -8.74
N LEU A 53 9.54 -2.14 -8.40
CA LEU A 53 9.91 -3.21 -9.34
C LEU A 53 8.70 -4.11 -9.67
N ARG A 54 7.86 -4.41 -8.69
CA ARG A 54 6.62 -5.17 -8.90
C ARG A 54 5.63 -4.38 -9.76
N ALA A 55 5.45 -3.10 -9.49
CA ALA A 55 4.61 -2.20 -10.30
C ALA A 55 5.10 -2.13 -11.76
N LEU A 56 6.42 -1.99 -11.96
CA LEU A 56 7.06 -2.10 -13.28
C LEU A 56 6.68 -3.43 -13.95
N TYR A 57 6.91 -4.55 -13.27
CA TYR A 57 6.63 -5.89 -13.81
C TYR A 57 5.15 -6.07 -14.17
N ARG A 58 4.23 -5.62 -13.30
CA ARG A 58 2.79 -5.70 -13.53
C ARG A 58 2.35 -4.88 -14.74
N SER A 59 3.08 -3.85 -15.14
CA SER A 59 2.73 -3.06 -16.33
C SER A 59 2.94 -3.83 -17.64
N PHE A 60 3.78 -4.87 -17.63
CA PHE A 60 4.01 -5.70 -18.81
C PHE A 60 2.85 -6.65 -19.08
N ARG A 61 2.62 -6.94 -20.36
CA ARG A 61 1.72 -8.04 -20.76
C ARG A 61 2.38 -9.36 -20.41
N LYS A 62 1.58 -10.35 -20.02
CA LYS A 62 2.08 -11.69 -19.69
C LYS A 62 2.84 -12.26 -20.89
N GLY A 63 4.09 -12.68 -20.67
CA GLY A 63 4.98 -13.21 -21.70
C GLY A 63 5.67 -12.17 -22.59
N VAL A 64 5.55 -10.87 -22.27
CA VAL A 64 6.17 -9.76 -23.03
C VAL A 64 7.00 -8.89 -22.09
N VAL A 65 7.71 -9.51 -21.16
CA VAL A 65 8.62 -8.82 -20.23
C VAL A 65 9.98 -8.69 -20.90
N PRO A 66 10.55 -7.48 -21.03
CA PRO A 66 11.85 -7.28 -21.69
C PRO A 66 13.00 -8.02 -20.98
N ASP A 67 13.98 -8.49 -21.74
CA ASP A 67 15.13 -9.25 -21.21
C ASP A 67 15.93 -8.46 -20.18
N CYS A 68 16.04 -7.13 -20.34
CA CYS A 68 16.73 -6.26 -19.39
C CYS A 68 16.13 -6.32 -17.97
N TYR A 69 14.84 -6.66 -17.82
CA TYR A 69 14.26 -6.94 -16.52
C TYR A 69 14.96 -8.14 -15.85
N TYR A 70 15.16 -9.23 -16.60
CA TYR A 70 15.82 -10.43 -16.09
C TYR A 70 17.32 -10.22 -15.89
N ASP A 71 17.97 -9.40 -16.72
CA ASP A 71 19.36 -8.97 -16.50
C ASP A 71 19.51 -8.26 -15.15
N TYR A 72 18.56 -7.39 -14.80
CA TYR A 72 18.54 -6.76 -13.49
C TYR A 72 18.32 -7.77 -12.35
N ILE A 73 17.40 -8.73 -12.51
CA ILE A 73 17.17 -9.79 -11.50
C ILE A 73 18.41 -10.65 -11.29
N ARG A 74 19.19 -10.92 -12.35
CA ARG A 74 20.45 -11.66 -12.29
C ARG A 74 21.61 -10.84 -11.69
N GLY A 75 21.44 -9.52 -11.61
CA GLY A 75 22.46 -8.60 -11.11
C GLY A 75 23.45 -8.12 -12.18
N ASP A 76 23.14 -8.36 -13.46
CA ASP A 76 24.01 -8.00 -14.58
C ASP A 76 23.95 -6.49 -14.90
N ILE A 77 22.83 -5.84 -14.59
CA ILE A 77 22.66 -4.39 -14.73
C ILE A 77 22.17 -3.75 -13.44
N THR A 78 22.46 -2.46 -13.27
CA THR A 78 21.96 -1.69 -12.12
C THR A 78 20.47 -1.36 -12.28
N ARG A 79 19.84 -0.93 -11.19
CA ARG A 79 18.46 -0.47 -11.21
C ARG A 79 18.32 0.77 -12.09
N GLU A 80 19.26 1.68 -12.00
CA GLU A 80 19.29 2.91 -12.80
C GLU A 80 19.36 2.57 -14.29
N ALA A 81 20.18 1.57 -14.66
CA ALA A 81 20.27 1.07 -16.02
C ALA A 81 18.95 0.42 -16.48
N LEU A 82 18.30 -0.39 -15.65
CA LEU A 82 16.98 -0.95 -15.96
C LEU A 82 15.96 0.15 -16.27
N PHE A 83 15.82 1.14 -15.39
CA PHE A 83 14.81 2.19 -15.54
C PHE A 83 15.12 3.18 -16.68
N ALA A 84 16.36 3.22 -17.16
CA ALA A 84 16.76 4.00 -18.33
C ALA A 84 16.80 3.17 -19.63
N HIS A 85 16.52 1.86 -19.57
CA HIS A 85 16.69 0.96 -20.70
C HIS A 85 15.68 1.27 -21.82
N PRO A 86 16.09 1.31 -23.10
CA PRO A 86 15.20 1.65 -24.22
C PRO A 86 14.00 0.70 -24.38
N ASP A 87 14.17 -0.57 -24.03
CA ASP A 87 13.09 -1.57 -24.10
C ASP A 87 12.06 -1.44 -22.96
N ILE A 88 12.33 -0.61 -21.95
CA ILE A 88 11.36 -0.31 -20.90
C ILE A 88 10.46 0.83 -21.41
N PRO A 89 9.17 0.57 -21.67
CA PRO A 89 8.26 1.59 -22.15
C PRO A 89 8.00 2.64 -21.07
N LYS A 90 7.78 3.89 -21.49
CA LYS A 90 7.47 5.00 -20.57
C LYS A 90 6.30 4.68 -19.63
N SER A 91 5.27 3.98 -20.13
CA SER A 91 4.12 3.53 -19.33
C SER A 91 4.50 2.58 -18.19
N ALA A 92 5.57 1.80 -18.33
CA ALA A 92 6.07 0.94 -17.26
C ALA A 92 6.78 1.77 -16.18
N ILE A 93 7.58 2.77 -16.58
CA ILE A 93 8.21 3.71 -15.66
C ILE A 93 7.15 4.50 -14.89
N GLU A 94 6.11 4.96 -15.59
CA GLU A 94 4.95 5.64 -14.98
C GLU A 94 4.24 4.73 -13.99
N ALA A 95 4.00 3.45 -14.33
CA ALA A 95 3.42 2.48 -13.40
C ALA A 95 4.30 2.31 -12.15
N ALA A 96 5.63 2.19 -12.30
CA ALA A 96 6.53 2.09 -11.17
C ALA A 96 6.52 3.33 -10.25
N SER A 97 6.12 4.49 -10.78
CA SER A 97 5.99 5.74 -10.03
C SER A 97 4.80 5.75 -9.06
N GLU A 98 3.88 4.79 -9.14
CA GLU A 98 2.79 4.61 -8.17
C GLU A 98 3.34 4.36 -6.75
N ALA A 99 4.51 3.72 -6.65
CA ALA A 99 5.19 3.44 -5.39
C ALA A 99 5.92 4.70 -4.91
N LYS A 100 5.45 5.27 -3.80
CA LYS A 100 5.99 6.47 -3.18
C LYS A 100 6.81 6.09 -1.94
N CYS A 101 8.09 6.46 -1.94
CA CYS A 101 8.94 6.32 -0.77
C CYS A 101 8.64 7.49 0.20
N ALA A 102 7.68 7.30 1.11
CA ALA A 102 7.16 8.34 1.98
C ALA A 102 6.66 7.76 3.31
N GLU A 103 6.67 8.57 4.37
CA GLU A 103 6.16 8.18 5.68
C GLU A 103 4.95 9.03 6.04
N LEU A 104 3.78 8.38 6.19
CA LEU A 104 2.57 9.06 6.66
C LEU A 104 2.87 9.79 7.99
N GLY A 105 2.35 11.01 8.11
CA GLY A 105 2.56 11.84 9.29
C GLY A 105 3.94 12.53 9.37
N LYS A 106 4.90 12.17 8.51
CA LYS A 106 6.12 12.98 8.31
C LYS A 106 6.10 13.72 6.98
N THR A 107 5.68 13.04 5.92
CA THR A 107 5.43 13.67 4.63
C THR A 107 4.22 14.59 4.77
N PRO A 108 4.28 15.84 4.26
CA PRO A 108 3.18 16.77 4.38
C PRO A 108 1.88 16.18 3.82
N SER A 109 0.78 16.31 4.56
CA SER A 109 -0.51 15.70 4.23
C SER A 109 -0.99 16.13 2.85
N GLU A 110 -0.77 17.39 2.46
CA GLU A 110 -1.10 17.92 1.14
C GLU A 110 -0.38 17.20 0.00
N THR A 111 0.82 16.67 0.24
CA THR A 111 1.56 15.88 -0.75
C THR A 111 0.95 14.49 -0.91
N ILE A 112 0.61 13.84 0.21
CA ILE A 112 -0.07 12.55 0.23
C ILE A 112 -1.45 12.68 -0.44
N ASP A 113 -2.19 13.70 -0.07
CA ASP A 113 -3.54 13.97 -0.56
C ASP A 113 -3.51 14.26 -2.06
N LYS A 114 -2.50 14.99 -2.55
CA LYS A 114 -2.31 15.21 -3.98
C LYS A 114 -2.09 13.89 -4.71
N TRP A 115 -1.21 13.01 -4.23
CA TRP A 115 -0.99 11.71 -4.88
C TRP A 115 -2.26 10.87 -4.93
N ILE A 116 -3.04 10.86 -3.85
CA ILE A 116 -4.32 10.14 -3.81
C ILE A 116 -5.30 10.78 -4.81
N LYS A 117 -5.46 12.11 -4.83
CA LYS A 117 -6.34 12.82 -5.78
C LYS A 117 -5.97 12.50 -7.23
N ASP A 118 -4.69 12.61 -7.57
CA ASP A 118 -4.16 12.34 -8.90
C ASP A 118 -4.35 10.86 -9.28
N GLY A 119 -4.10 9.94 -8.35
CA GLY A 119 -4.26 8.50 -8.55
C GLY A 119 -5.72 8.07 -8.75
N LEU A 120 -6.65 8.67 -8.00
CA LEU A 120 -8.09 8.42 -8.13
C LEU A 120 -8.66 9.02 -9.41
N ASN A 121 -8.14 10.15 -9.87
CA ASN A 121 -8.55 10.82 -11.12
C ASN A 121 -10.09 10.95 -11.26
N GLY A 122 -10.76 11.35 -10.17
CA GLY A 122 -12.23 11.53 -10.13
C GLY A 122 -13.06 10.24 -9.99
N ALA A 123 -12.44 9.07 -9.79
CA ALA A 123 -13.17 7.83 -9.56
C ALA A 123 -14.01 7.89 -8.27
N SER A 124 -15.30 7.55 -8.39
CA SER A 124 -16.23 7.48 -7.25
C SER A 124 -16.19 6.13 -6.52
N GLU A 125 -15.76 5.07 -7.20
CA GLU A 125 -15.63 3.72 -6.64
C GLU A 125 -14.14 3.36 -6.53
N TRP A 126 -13.63 3.21 -5.30
CA TRP A 126 -12.23 2.87 -5.07
C TRP A 126 -12.01 2.18 -3.71
N VAL A 127 -10.86 1.52 -3.57
CA VAL A 127 -10.50 0.75 -2.38
C VAL A 127 -9.28 1.35 -1.69
N LEU A 128 -9.38 1.52 -0.38
CA LEU A 128 -8.23 1.80 0.49
C LEU A 128 -7.74 0.50 1.13
N ILE A 129 -6.45 0.20 1.04
CA ILE A 129 -5.84 -0.92 1.74
C ILE A 129 -4.67 -0.43 2.59
N GLY A 130 -4.29 -1.21 3.60
CA GLY A 130 -3.08 -0.92 4.36
C GLY A 130 -2.99 -1.60 5.71
N GLY A 131 -1.77 -1.71 6.24
CA GLY A 131 -1.50 -2.27 7.57
C GLY A 131 -0.92 -1.22 8.52
N PRO A 132 -1.71 -0.26 9.06
CA PRO A 132 -1.20 0.67 10.06
C PRO A 132 -0.65 -0.10 11.28
N PRO A 133 0.44 0.36 11.90
CA PRO A 133 1.10 -0.39 12.96
C PRO A 133 0.16 -0.75 14.14
N CYS A 134 -0.01 -2.06 14.34
CA CYS A 134 -0.99 -2.73 15.21
C CYS A 134 -0.99 -2.34 16.69
N GLN A 135 0.12 -1.84 17.25
CA GLN A 135 0.18 -1.62 18.70
C GLN A 135 -0.76 -0.48 19.19
N ALA A 136 -1.37 0.25 18.25
CA ALA A 136 -2.60 1.05 18.36
C ALA A 136 -3.84 0.35 18.99
N TYR A 137 -4.02 -0.95 18.72
CA TYR A 137 -5.32 -1.61 18.68
C TYR A 137 -5.56 -2.68 19.76
N SER A 138 -4.54 -3.13 20.49
CA SER A 138 -4.73 -4.21 21.46
C SER A 138 -5.54 -3.73 22.69
N LEU A 139 -6.57 -4.50 23.09
CA LEU A 139 -7.29 -4.29 24.35
C LEU A 139 -6.35 -4.34 25.57
N ALA A 140 -5.29 -5.15 25.50
CA ALA A 140 -4.20 -5.19 26.49
C ALA A 140 -3.38 -3.89 26.51
N GLY A 141 -3.17 -3.26 25.35
CA GLY A 141 -2.66 -1.89 25.23
C GLY A 141 -3.60 -0.89 25.90
N ARG A 142 -4.90 -0.88 25.56
CA ARG A 142 -5.88 0.00 26.23
C ARG A 142 -5.96 -0.19 27.75
N ALA A 143 -5.82 -1.42 28.25
CA ALA A 143 -5.88 -1.73 29.68
C ALA A 143 -4.60 -1.29 30.43
N LYS A 144 -3.40 -1.47 29.86
CA LYS A 144 -2.15 -0.91 30.42
C LYS A 144 -2.05 0.62 30.25
N MET A 145 -2.64 1.18 29.20
CA MET A 145 -2.57 2.61 28.85
C MET A 145 -3.62 3.48 29.55
N ARG A 146 -4.67 2.92 30.17
CA ARG A 146 -5.56 3.67 31.06
C ARG A 146 -4.95 4.00 32.42
N GLY A 147 -3.85 3.36 32.79
CA GLY A 147 -3.14 3.57 34.07
C GLY A 147 -1.79 4.28 33.94
N ALA A 148 -1.34 4.61 32.73
CA ALA A 148 -0.02 5.21 32.48
C ALA A 148 -0.18 6.55 31.73
N ASP A 149 0.29 7.60 32.39
CA ASP A 149 0.56 8.97 31.95
C ASP A 149 -0.07 9.44 30.60
N PRO A 150 -1.02 10.39 30.61
CA PRO A 150 -1.58 11.03 29.40
C PRO A 150 -0.52 11.61 28.46
N VAL A 151 0.67 11.97 28.95
CA VAL A 151 1.78 12.49 28.14
C VAL A 151 2.41 11.40 27.26
N ALA A 152 2.45 10.15 27.74
CA ALA A 152 2.93 9.01 26.94
C ALA A 152 1.91 8.59 25.86
N PHE A 153 0.64 8.96 26.02
CA PHE A 153 -0.45 8.68 25.09
C PHE A 153 -0.40 9.56 23.82
N GLU A 154 -0.03 10.84 23.96
CA GLU A 154 0.11 11.77 22.82
C GLU A 154 1.42 11.58 22.05
N GLY A 155 2.48 11.09 22.69
CA GLY A 155 3.79 10.89 22.07
C GLY A 155 3.94 9.59 21.25
N ASP A 156 2.95 8.70 21.25
CA ASP A 156 3.06 7.43 20.54
C ASP A 156 2.83 7.60 19.03
N LYS A 157 3.94 7.64 18.28
CA LYS A 157 3.98 7.66 16.81
C LYS A 157 3.01 6.67 16.15
N ARG A 158 2.72 5.53 16.79
CA ARG A 158 1.78 4.52 16.27
C ARG A 158 0.33 4.99 16.30
N HIS A 159 -0.07 5.69 17.35
CA HIS A 159 -1.41 6.27 17.46
C HIS A 159 -1.62 7.37 16.42
N PHE A 160 -0.57 8.15 16.14
CA PHE A 160 -0.58 9.17 15.10
C PHE A 160 -0.73 8.59 13.69
N LEU A 161 0.00 7.52 13.35
CA LEU A 161 -0.15 6.84 12.05
C LEU A 161 -1.56 6.27 11.83
N TYR A 162 -2.19 5.79 12.90
CA TYR A 162 -3.59 5.37 12.84
C TYR A 162 -4.54 6.56 12.58
N LYS A 163 -4.33 7.69 13.26
CA LYS A 163 -5.10 8.92 13.02
C LYS A 163 -4.99 9.37 11.57
N GLU A 164 -3.80 9.29 10.96
CA GLU A 164 -3.62 9.62 9.54
C GLU A 164 -4.39 8.66 8.62
N TYR A 165 -4.40 7.35 8.92
CA TYR A 165 -5.22 6.41 8.15
C TYR A 165 -6.72 6.75 8.22
N LEU A 166 -7.21 7.07 9.42
CA LEU A 166 -8.60 7.52 9.61
C LEU A 166 -8.88 8.88 8.95
N ARG A 167 -7.91 9.79 8.94
CA ARG A 167 -8.01 11.08 8.23
C ARG A 167 -8.26 10.84 6.75
N ILE A 168 -7.49 9.96 6.12
CA ILE A 168 -7.66 9.61 4.70
C ILE A 168 -9.05 9.02 4.45
N ILE A 169 -9.54 8.11 5.31
CA ILE A 169 -10.90 7.58 5.18
C ILE A 169 -11.94 8.70 5.25
N LYS A 170 -11.82 9.59 6.24
CA LYS A 170 -12.76 10.70 6.46
C LYS A 170 -12.76 11.70 5.30
N GLU A 171 -11.58 11.99 4.75
CA GLU A 171 -11.41 13.00 3.71
C GLU A 171 -11.81 12.48 2.32
N PHE A 172 -11.45 11.24 2.00
CA PHE A 172 -11.58 10.70 0.64
C PHE A 172 -12.75 9.72 0.45
N GLY A 173 -13.32 9.20 1.54
CA GLY A 173 -14.52 8.35 1.50
C GLY A 173 -14.39 7.11 0.58
N PRO A 174 -13.44 6.18 0.84
CA PRO A 174 -13.32 4.96 0.05
C PRO A 174 -14.60 4.14 0.09
N SER A 175 -14.95 3.48 -1.02
CA SER A 175 -16.11 2.59 -1.09
C SER A 175 -15.92 1.35 -0.20
N VAL A 176 -14.68 0.88 -0.13
CA VAL A 176 -14.26 -0.22 0.74
C VAL A 176 -12.89 0.11 1.30
N PHE A 177 -12.65 -0.19 2.58
CA PHE A 177 -11.30 -0.19 3.12
C PHE A 177 -10.95 -1.54 3.76
N VAL A 178 -9.71 -1.98 3.61
CA VAL A 178 -9.18 -3.21 4.21
C VAL A 178 -7.96 -2.86 5.05
N MET A 179 -8.03 -3.24 6.33
CA MET A 179 -6.96 -3.02 7.29
C MET A 179 -6.35 -4.37 7.67
N GLU A 180 -5.12 -4.63 7.21
CA GLU A 180 -4.39 -5.84 7.58
C GLU A 180 -3.80 -5.69 8.98
N ASN A 181 -3.88 -6.74 9.78
CA ASN A 181 -3.34 -6.75 11.13
C ASN A 181 -2.75 -8.13 11.47
N VAL A 182 -1.50 -8.15 11.92
CA VAL A 182 -0.82 -9.36 12.36
C VAL A 182 -1.39 -9.81 13.71
N LYS A 183 -1.83 -11.07 13.79
CA LYS A 183 -2.20 -11.73 15.06
C LYS A 183 -0.93 -12.03 15.89
N GLY A 184 -0.41 -11.01 16.55
CA GLY A 184 0.55 -11.12 17.67
C GLY A 184 -0.12 -10.97 19.04
N SER A 185 -1.43 -11.14 19.13
CA SER A 185 -2.18 -11.12 20.39
C SER A 185 -2.70 -12.53 20.65
N SER A 186 -2.03 -13.29 21.51
CA SER A 186 -2.74 -14.28 22.30
C SER A 186 -3.84 -13.53 23.05
N LEU A 187 -5.10 -13.69 22.61
CA LEU A 187 -6.22 -13.40 23.49
C LEU A 187 -6.06 -14.32 24.71
N PRO A 188 -5.98 -13.81 25.95
CA PRO A 188 -6.24 -14.65 27.09
C PRO A 188 -7.71 -15.08 26.95
N ILE A 189 -7.94 -16.35 26.62
CA ILE A 189 -9.24 -16.96 26.84
C ILE A 189 -9.40 -16.96 28.36
N ALA A 190 -10.21 -16.04 28.87
CA ALA A 190 -10.66 -16.09 30.25
C ALA A 190 -11.38 -17.43 30.43
N ARG A 191 -10.70 -18.41 31.01
CA ARG A 191 -11.37 -19.58 31.57
C ARG A 191 -12.18 -19.07 32.75
N SER A 192 -13.49 -19.01 32.59
CA SER A 192 -14.40 -18.97 33.74
C SER A 192 -14.22 -20.29 34.48
N ASN A 193 -13.51 -20.26 35.60
CA ASN A 193 -13.62 -21.34 36.57
C ASN A 193 -14.96 -21.16 37.27
N SER A 194 -15.90 -22.06 36.96
CA SER A 194 -17.04 -22.42 37.80
C SER A 194 -16.57 -23.10 39.07
#